data_AF-A0A956CGP4-F1
#
_entry.id   AF-A0A956CGP4-F1
#
_cell.length_a   1.000
_cell.length_b   1.000
_cell.length_c   1.000
_cell.angle_alpha   90.00
_cell.angle_beta   90.00
_cell.angle_gamma   90.00
#
_symmetry.space_group_name_H-M   'P 1'
#
loop_
_entity.id
_entity.type
_entity.pdbx_description
1 polymer ?
#
loop_
_entity_poly.entity_id
_entity_poly.type
_entity_poly.pdbx_seq_one_letter_code
_entity_poly.pdbx_strand_id
1 'polypeptide(L)'
;MRRIFLVAAVVLMAGCGGSTNDGGTTDAGVGGTGGSGAGGSGGGQGATGGSGGATGGSGGQGATGGQAGTGPVAGECTTDADCALGSSCCDCVAGPKGKVQLPSCQIQECLVDECTSRQIDQARCIAGQCILGYDCDGSKVFCNAIPPTCPAGQLPRVVGGCWGECVPMTQCASVPDCFSCPSGTACVVYDAQLSTHHCVTPAQGCAADCSCLGQTLCTGGFDICGEFDDGSAIHCSCPAC
;
A
#
# COMPACT_ATOMS: atom_id res chain seq x y z
N MET A 1 1.42 7.61 -53.35
CA MET A 1 0.91 6.27 -53.71
C MET A 1 0.38 5.62 -52.44
N ARG A 2 -0.95 5.61 -52.26
CA ARG A 2 -1.62 5.07 -51.05
C ARG A 2 -1.71 3.55 -51.15
N ARG A 3 -1.07 2.83 -50.22
CA ARG A 3 -1.24 1.38 -50.06
C ARG A 3 -2.26 1.12 -48.95
N ILE A 4 -3.43 0.64 -49.34
CA ILE A 4 -4.48 0.16 -48.44
C ILE A 4 -4.10 -1.26 -48.04
N PHE A 5 -3.80 -1.48 -46.76
CA PHE A 5 -3.63 -2.83 -46.21
C PHE A 5 -4.96 -3.28 -45.61
N LEU A 6 -5.56 -4.28 -46.26
CA LEU A 6 -6.72 -5.02 -45.81
C LEU A 6 -6.23 -6.03 -44.76
N VAL A 7 -6.56 -5.83 -43.48
CA VAL A 7 -6.29 -6.82 -42.42
C VAL A 7 -7.52 -7.70 -42.28
N ALA A 8 -7.35 -8.99 -42.59
CA ALA A 8 -8.35 -10.02 -42.41
C ALA A 8 -8.53 -10.32 -40.92
N ALA A 9 -9.75 -10.13 -40.42
CA ALA A 9 -10.16 -10.51 -39.08
C ALA A 9 -10.31 -12.04 -39.00
N VAL A 10 -9.40 -12.70 -38.29
CA VAL A 10 -9.57 -14.10 -37.88
C VAL A 10 -10.22 -14.09 -36.49
N VAL A 11 -11.53 -14.32 -36.47
CA VAL A 11 -12.31 -14.56 -35.26
C VAL A 11 -12.12 -16.02 -34.86
N LEU A 12 -11.35 -16.29 -33.82
CA LEU A 12 -11.27 -17.61 -33.20
C LEU A 12 -12.24 -17.65 -32.01
N MET A 13 -13.41 -18.25 -32.22
CA MET A 13 -14.37 -18.61 -31.16
C MET A 13 -14.08 -20.04 -30.70
N ALA A 14 -13.55 -20.19 -29.49
CA ALA A 14 -13.56 -21.41 -28.70
C ALA A 14 -13.61 -20.97 -27.23
N GLY A 15 -14.50 -21.39 -26.35
CA GLY A 15 -15.46 -22.48 -26.32
C GLY A 15 -15.67 -22.77 -24.83
N CYS A 16 -16.92 -22.84 -24.38
CA CYS A 16 -17.34 -23.01 -22.98
C CYS A 16 -16.75 -24.24 -22.28
N GLY A 17 -16.47 -24.09 -20.97
CA GLY A 17 -16.30 -25.20 -20.03
C GLY A 17 -16.47 -24.70 -18.60
N GLY A 18 -17.68 -24.83 -18.04
CA GLY A 18 -18.01 -24.46 -16.68
C GLY A 18 -17.66 -25.53 -15.66
N SER A 19 -17.41 -25.10 -14.42
CA SER A 19 -17.46 -25.93 -13.22
C SER A 19 -18.08 -25.11 -12.08
N THR A 20 -19.35 -25.38 -11.80
CA THR A 20 -20.07 -24.99 -10.59
C THR A 20 -19.55 -25.84 -9.43
N ASN A 21 -19.00 -25.21 -8.40
CA ASN A 21 -18.82 -25.83 -7.09
C ASN A 21 -19.73 -25.09 -6.09
N ASP A 22 -20.93 -25.65 -5.92
CA ASP A 22 -21.77 -25.47 -4.75
C ASP A 22 -21.17 -26.26 -3.57
N GLY A 23 -21.25 -25.69 -2.37
CA GLY A 23 -21.21 -26.47 -1.12
C GLY A 23 -20.27 -25.93 -0.05
N GLY A 24 -20.83 -25.26 0.96
CA GLY A 24 -20.08 -24.95 2.17
C GLY A 24 -20.72 -23.93 3.11
N THR A 25 -21.96 -24.16 3.54
CA THR A 25 -22.53 -23.48 4.71
C THR A 25 -21.94 -24.09 5.99
N THR A 26 -21.17 -23.31 6.76
CA THR A 26 -20.94 -23.59 8.19
C THR A 26 -21.06 -22.31 9.00
N ASP A 27 -22.17 -22.28 9.72
CA ASP A 27 -22.33 -21.86 11.12
C ASP A 27 -21.92 -20.46 11.61
N ALA A 28 -22.96 -19.84 12.18
CA ALA A 28 -22.96 -18.62 12.94
C ALA A 28 -22.15 -18.75 14.23
N GLY A 29 -21.08 -17.96 14.33
CA GLY A 29 -20.47 -17.56 15.59
C GLY A 29 -21.04 -16.22 16.04
N VAL A 30 -22.09 -16.25 16.87
CA VAL A 30 -22.60 -15.08 17.59
C VAL A 30 -21.74 -14.92 18.84
N GLY A 31 -21.00 -13.81 18.99
CA GLY A 31 -20.19 -13.60 20.19
C GLY A 31 -19.60 -12.21 20.35
N GLY A 32 -20.18 -11.42 21.26
CA GLY A 32 -19.45 -10.39 22.02
C GLY A 32 -19.75 -8.94 21.67
N THR A 33 -20.87 -8.39 22.17
CA THR A 33 -21.03 -6.94 22.34
C THR A 33 -20.15 -6.48 23.51
N GLY A 34 -19.04 -5.81 23.21
CA GLY A 34 -18.21 -5.11 24.20
C GLY A 34 -18.96 -3.92 24.79
N GLY A 35 -19.05 -3.87 26.11
CA GLY A 35 -19.83 -2.91 26.88
C GLY A 35 -19.32 -1.47 26.79
N SER A 36 -20.26 -0.54 26.69
CA SER A 36 -20.04 0.90 26.83
C SER A 36 -19.68 1.24 28.28
N GLY A 37 -18.48 1.76 28.49
CA GLY A 37 -18.08 2.37 29.76
C GLY A 37 -18.74 3.75 29.91
N ALA A 38 -19.74 3.85 30.77
CA ALA A 38 -20.34 5.11 31.17
C ALA A 38 -19.38 5.89 32.09
N GLY A 39 -19.02 7.11 31.69
CA GLY A 39 -18.33 8.07 32.55
C GLY A 39 -19.25 8.56 33.68
N GLY A 40 -18.90 8.24 34.92
CA GLY A 40 -19.55 8.78 36.12
C GLY A 40 -18.80 10.01 36.63
N SER A 41 -19.50 11.14 36.74
CA SER A 41 -19.08 12.33 37.49
C SER A 41 -19.86 12.44 38.80
N GLY A 42 -19.19 12.91 39.87
CA GLY A 42 -19.77 13.20 41.19
C GLY A 42 -19.24 12.24 42.27
N GLY A 43 -18.73 12.62 43.43
CA GLY A 43 -18.90 13.84 44.21
C GLY A 43 -19.46 13.46 45.59
N GLY A 44 -18.63 13.51 46.64
CA GLY A 44 -19.07 13.77 48.02
C GLY A 44 -19.37 12.60 48.98
N GLN A 45 -18.58 12.60 50.08
CA GLN A 45 -18.94 12.35 51.48
C GLN A 45 -19.34 10.93 51.98
N GLY A 46 -18.40 10.34 52.74
CA GLY A 46 -18.58 9.88 54.13
C GLY A 46 -19.63 8.82 54.49
N ALA A 47 -19.18 7.62 54.86
CA ALA A 47 -19.64 6.92 56.08
C ALA A 47 -18.77 5.70 56.40
N THR A 48 -18.64 5.48 57.71
CA THR A 48 -17.95 4.43 58.48
C THR A 48 -18.46 3.00 58.31
N GLY A 49 -17.54 2.05 58.47
CA GLY A 49 -17.70 0.89 59.34
C GLY A 49 -18.30 -0.39 58.74
N GLY A 50 -17.45 -1.39 58.52
CA GLY A 50 -17.87 -2.76 58.21
C GLY A 50 -16.69 -3.72 58.14
N SER A 51 -16.36 -4.34 59.29
CA SER A 51 -15.38 -5.42 59.40
C SER A 51 -16.01 -6.74 58.95
N GLY A 52 -15.34 -7.49 58.07
CA GLY A 52 -15.67 -8.90 57.87
C GLY A 52 -15.19 -9.46 56.53
N GLY A 53 -14.38 -10.52 56.58
CA GLY A 53 -14.15 -11.41 55.44
C GLY A 53 -12.73 -11.42 54.90
N ALA A 54 -11.80 -11.97 55.68
CA ALA A 54 -10.54 -12.46 55.14
C ALA A 54 -10.81 -13.65 54.20
N THR A 55 -10.78 -13.41 52.89
CA THR A 55 -10.48 -14.45 51.90
C THR A 55 -9.29 -13.96 51.09
N GLY A 56 -8.14 -14.56 51.35
CA GLY A 56 -6.92 -14.31 50.60
C GLY A 56 -7.11 -14.75 49.15
N GLY A 57 -7.38 -13.78 48.27
CA GLY A 57 -7.17 -13.93 46.85
C GLY A 57 -5.67 -13.84 46.59
N SER A 58 -5.10 -14.89 46.01
CA SER A 58 -3.72 -14.92 45.54
C SER A 58 -3.43 -13.67 44.73
N GLY A 59 -2.36 -12.95 45.11
CA GLY A 59 -1.91 -11.77 44.41
C GLY A 59 -1.83 -12.07 42.91
N GLY A 60 -2.66 -11.38 42.14
CA GLY A 60 -2.52 -11.36 40.69
C GLY A 60 -1.10 -10.92 40.40
N GLN A 61 -0.35 -11.78 39.74
CA GLN A 61 0.93 -11.41 39.16
C GLN A 61 0.68 -10.14 38.37
N GLY A 62 1.23 -9.02 38.85
CA GLY A 62 1.18 -7.77 38.13
C GLY A 62 1.61 -8.08 36.71
N ALA A 63 0.73 -7.77 35.75
CA ALA A 63 1.02 -7.98 34.35
C ALA A 63 2.43 -7.45 34.11
N THR A 64 3.34 -8.33 33.69
CA THR A 64 4.62 -7.90 33.13
C THR A 64 4.25 -6.90 32.07
N GLY A 65 4.52 -5.62 32.32
CA GLY A 65 4.29 -4.56 31.36
C GLY A 65 4.88 -5.05 30.04
N GLY A 66 4.01 -5.19 29.03
CA GLY A 66 4.42 -5.66 27.73
C GLY A 66 5.63 -4.84 27.31
N GLN A 67 6.70 -5.51 26.89
CA GLN A 67 7.88 -4.83 26.37
C GLN A 67 7.39 -3.84 25.30
N ALA A 68 7.61 -2.54 25.54
CA ALA A 68 7.59 -1.54 24.49
C ALA A 68 8.73 -1.92 23.54
N GLY A 69 8.39 -2.73 22.55
CA GLY A 69 9.36 -3.62 21.93
C GLY A 69 8.97 -3.99 20.51
N THR A 70 8.58 -3.00 19.71
CA THR A 70 8.92 -2.93 18.29
C THR A 70 9.17 -1.45 18.02
N GLY A 71 10.39 -1.09 17.66
CA GLY A 71 10.66 0.26 17.17
C GLY A 71 9.76 0.57 15.97
N PRO A 72 9.64 1.86 15.57
CA PRO A 72 8.89 2.21 14.36
C PRO A 72 9.35 1.29 13.24
N VAL A 73 8.39 0.68 12.55
CA VAL A 73 8.71 -0.18 11.41
C VAL A 73 9.29 0.76 10.36
N ALA A 74 10.61 0.81 10.32
CA ALA A 74 11.32 1.71 9.43
C ALA A 74 10.86 1.39 8.00
N GLY A 75 10.45 2.42 7.27
CA GLY A 75 10.23 2.29 5.84
C GLY A 75 11.46 1.69 5.19
N GLU A 76 11.26 1.10 4.02
CA GLU A 76 12.33 0.51 3.23
C GLU A 76 13.41 1.53 2.86
N CYS A 77 13.04 2.81 2.81
CA CYS A 77 13.90 3.91 2.38
C CYS A 77 13.49 5.24 3.00
N THR A 78 14.42 6.20 3.02
CA THR A 78 14.15 7.63 3.28
C THR A 78 14.41 8.46 2.03
N THR A 79 15.34 8.01 1.18
CA THR A 79 15.74 8.67 -0.06
C THR A 79 15.90 7.65 -1.18
N ASP A 80 15.90 8.10 -2.44
CA ASP A 80 16.14 7.22 -3.60
C ASP A 80 17.48 6.44 -3.49
N ALA A 81 18.46 6.98 -2.78
CA ALA A 81 19.77 6.35 -2.58
C ALA A 81 19.73 5.09 -1.69
N ASP A 82 18.66 4.91 -0.93
CA ASP A 82 18.40 3.72 -0.10
C ASP A 82 17.78 2.58 -0.91
N CYS A 83 17.33 2.86 -2.13
CA CYS A 83 16.76 1.87 -3.03
C CYS A 83 17.79 1.35 -4.02
N ALA A 84 17.59 0.11 -4.44
CA ALA A 84 18.35 -0.51 -5.51
C ALA A 84 17.39 -1.10 -6.54
N LEU A 85 17.81 -1.00 -7.80
CA LEU A 85 17.16 -1.67 -8.91
C LEU A 85 17.85 -3.02 -9.11
N GLY A 86 17.07 -4.09 -9.07
CA GLY A 86 17.49 -5.40 -9.56
C GLY A 86 16.95 -5.59 -10.97
N SER A 87 17.82 -5.89 -11.91
CA SER A 87 17.42 -6.34 -13.24
C SER A 87 17.94 -7.75 -13.49
N SER A 88 17.02 -8.65 -13.86
CA SER A 88 17.31 -9.96 -14.43
C SER A 88 16.83 -9.97 -15.88
N CYS A 89 17.00 -11.11 -16.56
CA CYS A 89 16.44 -11.30 -17.90
C CYS A 89 14.91 -11.32 -17.93
N CYS A 90 14.26 -11.55 -16.79
CA CYS A 90 12.82 -11.76 -16.70
C CYS A 90 12.14 -10.77 -15.75
N ASP A 91 12.90 -10.15 -14.85
CA ASP A 91 12.35 -9.37 -13.76
C ASP A 91 13.06 -8.03 -13.66
N CYS A 92 12.26 -6.98 -13.50
CA CYS A 92 12.73 -5.69 -13.05
C CYS A 92 12.07 -5.41 -11.69
N VAL A 93 12.87 -5.37 -10.62
CA VAL A 93 12.38 -5.22 -9.25
C VAL A 93 13.09 -4.07 -8.55
N ALA A 94 12.33 -3.30 -7.77
CA ALA A 94 12.87 -2.34 -6.83
C ALA A 94 12.86 -2.95 -5.42
N GLY A 95 13.82 -2.57 -4.60
CA GLY A 95 13.83 -2.92 -3.19
C GLY A 95 14.95 -2.23 -2.42
N PRO A 96 15.04 -2.47 -1.10
CA PRO A 96 16.09 -1.87 -0.29
C PRO A 96 17.48 -2.27 -0.77
N LYS A 97 18.41 -1.31 -0.74
CA LYS A 97 19.80 -1.52 -1.15
C LYS A 97 20.44 -2.67 -0.39
N GLY A 98 21.07 -3.58 -1.12
CA GLY A 98 21.70 -4.78 -0.56
C GLY A 98 20.73 -5.91 -0.19
N LYS A 99 19.41 -5.72 -0.37
CA LYS A 99 18.39 -6.76 -0.16
C LYS A 99 17.78 -7.29 -1.45
N VAL A 100 17.97 -6.58 -2.56
CA VAL A 100 17.51 -7.03 -3.88
C VAL A 100 18.34 -8.24 -4.31
N GLN A 101 17.70 -9.41 -4.32
CA GLN A 101 18.27 -10.66 -4.80
C GLN A 101 17.44 -11.14 -5.99
N LEU A 102 18.11 -11.38 -7.11
CA LEU A 102 17.49 -11.90 -8.30
C LEU A 102 18.05 -13.28 -8.64
N PRO A 103 17.21 -14.20 -9.16
CA PRO A 103 17.70 -15.44 -9.70
C PRO A 103 18.68 -15.15 -10.84
N SER A 104 19.75 -15.94 -10.94
CA SER A 104 20.69 -15.81 -12.05
C SER A 104 19.97 -16.18 -13.35
N CYS A 105 20.10 -15.31 -14.35
CA CYS A 105 19.59 -15.60 -15.67
C CYS A 105 20.54 -16.57 -16.38
N GLN A 106 20.05 -17.78 -16.70
CA GLN A 106 20.81 -18.76 -17.49
C GLN A 106 20.42 -18.77 -18.98
N ILE A 107 19.48 -17.93 -19.40
CA ILE A 107 18.99 -17.87 -20.78
C ILE A 107 19.89 -16.91 -21.56
N GLN A 108 20.69 -17.43 -22.51
CA GLN A 108 21.61 -16.62 -23.33
C GLN A 108 20.92 -15.67 -24.31
N GLU A 109 19.61 -15.79 -24.50
CA GLU A 109 18.84 -15.04 -25.52
C GLU A 109 18.37 -13.66 -25.03
N CYS A 110 18.41 -13.38 -23.73
CA CYS A 110 18.10 -12.04 -23.21
C CYS A 110 19.31 -11.13 -23.35
N LEU A 111 19.43 -10.52 -24.53
CA LEU A 111 20.48 -9.55 -24.84
C LEU A 111 20.32 -8.20 -24.12
N VAL A 112 19.12 -7.93 -23.61
CA VAL A 112 18.75 -6.69 -22.90
C VAL A 112 18.07 -7.08 -21.61
N ASP A 113 18.44 -6.43 -20.52
CA ASP A 113 17.83 -6.63 -19.22
C ASP A 113 16.43 -6.00 -19.16
N GLU A 114 15.55 -6.56 -18.33
CA GLU A 114 14.12 -6.20 -18.35
C GLU A 114 13.86 -4.76 -17.86
N CYS A 115 14.70 -4.22 -16.98
CA CYS A 115 14.59 -2.81 -16.59
C CYS A 115 14.90 -1.87 -17.74
N THR A 116 15.97 -2.13 -18.49
CA THR A 116 16.32 -1.35 -19.69
C THR A 116 15.23 -1.45 -20.75
N SER A 117 14.65 -2.62 -20.97
CA SER A 117 13.55 -2.82 -21.94
C SER A 117 12.31 -1.97 -21.59
N ARG A 118 12.05 -1.78 -20.29
CA ARG A 118 10.95 -0.98 -19.75
C ARG A 118 11.27 0.51 -19.56
N GLN A 119 12.49 0.93 -19.90
CA GLN A 119 12.99 2.29 -19.70
C GLN A 119 12.96 2.70 -18.21
N ILE A 120 13.35 1.79 -17.32
CA ILE A 120 13.50 2.04 -15.89
C ILE A 120 14.99 2.09 -15.59
N ASP A 121 15.47 3.25 -15.18
CA ASP A 121 16.88 3.50 -14.91
C ASP A 121 17.22 3.52 -13.41
N GLN A 122 16.23 3.70 -12.55
CA GLN A 122 16.41 3.72 -11.10
C GLN A 122 15.16 3.26 -10.33
N ALA A 123 15.39 2.68 -9.15
CA ALA A 123 14.37 2.52 -8.14
C ALA A 123 14.21 3.85 -7.37
N ARG A 124 13.00 4.14 -6.89
CA ARG A 124 12.69 5.38 -6.17
C ARG A 124 12.12 5.08 -4.79
N CYS A 125 12.44 5.96 -3.84
CA CYS A 125 11.82 5.99 -2.54
C CYS A 125 10.57 6.85 -2.58
N ILE A 126 9.41 6.22 -2.53
CA ILE A 126 8.12 6.90 -2.58
C ILE A 126 7.30 6.43 -1.40
N ALA A 127 6.94 7.38 -0.53
CA ALA A 127 6.24 7.09 0.71
C ALA A 127 6.88 5.91 1.47
N GLY A 128 8.19 6.01 1.73
CA GLY A 128 8.95 5.02 2.50
C GLY A 128 9.05 3.63 1.87
N GLN A 129 8.68 3.45 0.59
CA GLN A 129 8.80 2.19 -0.14
C GLN A 129 9.74 2.31 -1.33
N CYS A 130 10.53 1.27 -1.58
CA CYS A 130 11.36 1.19 -2.78
C CYS A 130 10.54 0.61 -3.93
N ILE A 131 10.15 1.47 -4.88
CA ILE A 131 9.31 1.08 -6.01
C ILE A 131 9.94 1.47 -7.34
N LEU A 132 9.43 0.89 -8.44
CA LEU A 132 9.89 1.22 -9.79
C LEU A 132 9.47 2.65 -10.22
N GLY A 133 8.44 3.21 -9.58
CA GLY A 133 8.03 4.60 -9.77
C GLY A 133 7.43 4.88 -11.14
N TYR A 134 6.60 3.96 -11.66
CA TYR A 134 5.91 4.15 -12.93
C TYR A 134 5.05 5.40 -12.93
N ASP A 135 5.07 6.17 -14.03
CA ASP A 135 4.13 7.28 -14.17
C ASP A 135 2.74 6.71 -14.49
N CYS A 136 1.78 6.88 -13.58
CA CYS A 136 0.40 6.42 -13.76
C CYS A 136 -0.59 7.61 -13.79
N ASP A 137 -0.04 8.84 -13.92
CA ASP A 137 -0.83 10.06 -13.94
C ASP A 137 -1.44 10.28 -15.33
N GLY A 138 -2.70 9.89 -15.46
CA GLY A 138 -3.47 10.05 -16.70
C GLY A 138 -3.58 11.48 -17.20
N SER A 139 -3.36 12.50 -16.36
CA SER A 139 -3.38 13.90 -16.78
C SER A 139 -2.21 14.27 -17.70
N LYS A 140 -1.15 13.47 -17.71
CA LYS A 140 0.03 13.65 -18.59
C LYS A 140 -0.13 13.01 -19.96
N VAL A 141 -1.26 12.36 -20.23
CA VAL A 141 -1.51 11.73 -21.53
C VAL A 141 -2.01 12.77 -22.52
N PHE A 142 -1.28 12.93 -23.63
CA PHE A 142 -1.66 13.81 -24.74
C PHE A 142 -1.85 13.08 -26.07
N CYS A 143 -1.56 11.77 -26.11
CA CYS A 143 -1.84 10.95 -27.29
C CYS A 143 -3.34 10.70 -27.42
N ASN A 144 -3.87 10.76 -28.65
CA ASN A 144 -5.27 10.48 -28.96
C ASN A 144 -5.56 8.96 -28.94
N ALA A 145 -5.33 8.32 -27.80
CA ALA A 145 -5.59 6.91 -27.57
C ALA A 145 -6.55 6.73 -26.39
N ILE A 146 -7.46 5.76 -26.50
CA ILE A 146 -8.37 5.40 -25.42
C ILE A 146 -7.56 4.69 -24.32
N PRO A 147 -7.75 5.01 -23.02
CA PRO A 147 -7.08 4.32 -21.93
C PRO A 147 -7.38 2.81 -21.98
N PRO A 148 -6.37 1.93 -21.84
CA PRO A 148 -6.62 0.50 -21.82
C PRO A 148 -7.35 0.11 -20.53
N THR A 149 -8.16 -0.94 -20.60
CA THR A 149 -8.82 -1.51 -19.41
C THR A 149 -7.81 -2.35 -18.64
N CYS A 150 -7.50 -1.95 -17.41
CA CYS A 150 -6.59 -2.68 -16.54
C CYS A 150 -7.34 -3.63 -15.57
N PRO A 151 -6.74 -4.78 -15.22
CA PRO A 151 -7.24 -5.63 -14.13
C PRO A 151 -7.34 -4.87 -12.80
N ALA A 152 -8.12 -5.42 -11.86
CA ALA A 152 -8.21 -4.87 -10.50
C ALA A 152 -6.82 -4.79 -9.84
N GLY A 153 -6.53 -3.65 -9.19
CA GLY A 153 -5.23 -3.38 -8.56
C GLY A 153 -4.12 -2.95 -9.53
N GLN A 154 -4.45 -2.66 -10.80
CA GLN A 154 -3.51 -2.12 -11.79
C GLN A 154 -4.01 -0.82 -12.42
N LEU A 155 -3.06 0.02 -12.84
CA LEU A 155 -3.33 1.25 -13.61
C LEU A 155 -2.55 1.25 -14.91
N PRO A 156 -3.06 1.93 -15.95
CA PRO A 156 -2.30 2.13 -17.17
C PRO A 156 -1.13 3.06 -16.89
N ARG A 157 0.08 2.63 -17.22
CA ARG A 157 1.28 3.48 -17.19
C ARG A 157 1.19 4.53 -18.31
N VAL A 158 1.83 5.67 -18.10
CA VAL A 158 2.10 6.70 -19.08
C VAL A 158 3.53 6.58 -19.57
N VAL A 159 3.71 6.37 -20.87
CA VAL A 159 5.02 6.25 -21.54
C VAL A 159 5.08 7.24 -22.68
N GLY A 160 5.99 8.20 -22.60
CA GLY A 160 6.13 9.25 -23.62
C GLY A 160 4.85 10.08 -23.83
N GLY A 161 4.01 10.20 -22.81
CA GLY A 161 2.71 10.89 -22.87
C GLY A 161 1.59 10.13 -23.58
N CYS A 162 1.79 8.84 -23.85
CA CYS A 162 0.76 7.91 -24.30
C CYS A 162 0.45 6.87 -23.22
N TRP A 163 -0.68 6.19 -23.35
CA TRP A 163 -0.97 5.00 -22.54
C TRP A 163 -0.02 3.85 -22.91
N GLY A 164 0.53 3.21 -21.88
CA GLY A 164 1.35 2.01 -21.96
C GLY A 164 0.65 0.80 -21.36
N GLU A 165 1.44 -0.15 -20.91
CA GLU A 165 0.99 -1.35 -20.22
C GLU A 165 0.34 -1.06 -18.87
N CYS A 166 -0.49 -2.00 -18.39
CA CYS A 166 -1.01 -1.97 -17.03
C CYS A 166 0.10 -2.40 -16.05
N VAL A 167 0.27 -1.63 -14.98
CA VAL A 167 1.25 -1.88 -13.92
C VAL A 167 0.55 -1.95 -12.56
N PRO A 168 1.10 -2.67 -11.57
CA PRO A 168 0.56 -2.67 -10.21
C PRO A 168 0.50 -1.25 -9.64
N MET A 169 -0.61 -0.88 -9.01
CA MET A 169 -0.78 0.48 -8.45
C MET A 169 0.24 0.81 -7.35
N THR A 170 0.71 -0.20 -6.62
CA THR A 170 1.78 -0.07 -5.62
C THR A 170 3.14 0.20 -6.23
N GLN A 171 3.30 0.12 -7.57
CA GLN A 171 4.52 0.48 -8.29
C GLN A 171 4.40 1.82 -9.01
N CYS A 172 3.25 2.49 -8.93
CA CYS A 172 3.04 3.81 -9.48
C CYS A 172 3.69 4.89 -8.60
N ALA A 173 4.29 5.89 -9.23
CA ALA A 173 4.83 7.05 -8.55
C ALA A 173 3.76 7.87 -7.85
N SER A 174 2.55 7.89 -8.40
CA SER A 174 1.34 8.45 -7.79
C SER A 174 0.11 7.76 -8.39
N VAL A 175 -1.00 7.79 -7.66
CA VAL A 175 -2.32 7.36 -8.13
C VAL A 175 -3.29 8.54 -8.20
N PRO A 176 -4.37 8.44 -9.00
CA PRO A 176 -5.32 9.54 -9.13
C PRO A 176 -6.02 9.91 -7.82
N ASP A 177 -6.37 8.90 -7.02
CA ASP A 177 -7.13 9.02 -5.79
C ASP A 177 -6.90 7.81 -4.87
N CYS A 178 -7.31 7.93 -3.61
CA CYS A 178 -7.21 6.84 -2.63
C CYS A 178 -8.12 5.64 -2.92
N PHE A 179 -9.20 5.82 -3.67
CA PHE A 179 -10.12 4.72 -4.02
C PHE A 179 -9.49 3.75 -5.03
N SER A 180 -8.45 4.19 -5.72
CA SER A 180 -7.66 3.36 -6.61
C SER A 180 -6.85 2.30 -5.82
N CYS A 181 -6.42 2.61 -4.59
CA CYS A 181 -5.54 1.72 -3.84
C CYS A 181 -6.18 0.36 -3.55
N PRO A 182 -5.46 -0.76 -3.80
CA PRO A 182 -6.00 -2.09 -3.56
C PRO A 182 -6.24 -2.35 -2.07
N SER A 183 -7.17 -3.25 -1.77
CA SER A 183 -7.46 -3.67 -0.39
C SER A 183 -6.19 -4.18 0.31
N GLY A 184 -5.97 -3.77 1.56
CA GLY A 184 -4.79 -4.13 2.34
C GLY A 184 -3.59 -3.20 2.13
N THR A 185 -3.75 -2.13 1.36
CA THR A 185 -2.79 -1.01 1.30
C THR A 185 -3.35 0.21 2.01
N ALA A 186 -2.46 1.07 2.52
CA ALA A 186 -2.78 2.38 3.05
C ALA A 186 -2.68 3.41 1.92
N CYS A 187 -3.67 4.30 1.80
CA CYS A 187 -3.51 5.48 0.96
C CYS A 187 -2.77 6.57 1.74
N VAL A 188 -1.75 7.15 1.13
CA VAL A 188 -0.97 8.27 1.68
C VAL A 188 -1.19 9.47 0.80
N VAL A 189 -1.62 10.57 1.39
CA VAL A 189 -1.87 11.85 0.72
C VAL A 189 -0.83 12.84 1.19
N TYR A 190 0.00 13.34 0.28
CA TYR A 190 0.86 14.49 0.58
C TYR A 190 0.11 15.77 0.22
N ASP A 191 -0.32 16.52 1.23
CA ASP A 191 -1.07 17.76 1.05
C ASP A 191 -0.13 18.95 0.88
N ALA A 192 -0.03 19.40 -0.37
CA ALA A 192 0.57 20.67 -0.77
C ALA A 192 -0.46 21.51 -1.55
N GLN A 193 -0.02 22.45 -2.37
CA GLN A 193 -0.91 23.17 -3.31
C GLN A 193 -1.66 22.22 -4.26
N LEU A 194 -1.06 21.08 -4.57
CA LEU A 194 -1.68 19.96 -5.26
C LEU A 194 -1.41 18.69 -4.44
N SER A 195 -2.46 17.96 -4.06
CA SER A 195 -2.31 16.71 -3.33
C SER A 195 -1.84 15.59 -4.26
N THR A 196 -0.90 14.77 -3.78
CA THR A 196 -0.49 13.53 -4.46
C THR A 196 -0.83 12.32 -3.61
N HIS A 197 -1.37 11.28 -4.26
CA HIS A 197 -1.80 10.06 -3.59
C HIS A 197 -0.83 8.92 -3.90
N HIS A 198 -0.54 8.08 -2.91
CA HIS A 198 0.33 6.91 -3.03
C HIS A 198 -0.28 5.71 -2.31
N CYS A 199 -0.17 4.52 -2.90
CA CYS A 199 -0.61 3.29 -2.26
C CYS A 199 0.58 2.60 -1.61
N VAL A 200 0.57 2.54 -0.28
CA VAL A 200 1.64 1.94 0.52
C VAL A 200 1.21 0.61 1.09
N THR A 201 2.04 -0.41 1.00
CA THR A 201 1.80 -1.69 1.69
C THR A 201 2.37 -1.61 3.10
N PRO A 202 1.55 -1.60 4.17
CA PRO A 202 2.08 -1.58 5.53
C PRO A 202 2.92 -2.82 5.78
N ALA A 203 4.02 -2.65 6.50
CA ALA A 203 4.83 -3.78 6.94
C ALA A 203 4.01 -4.73 7.85
N GLN A 204 4.41 -6.00 7.93
CA GLN A 204 3.69 -6.97 8.74
C GLN A 204 3.61 -6.53 10.22
N GLY A 205 2.40 -6.46 10.76
CA GLY A 205 2.14 -5.99 12.12
C GLY A 205 1.98 -4.48 12.25
N CYS A 206 2.11 -3.73 11.15
CA CYS A 206 1.85 -2.29 11.09
C CYS A 206 0.42 -2.01 10.66
N ALA A 207 -0.30 -1.20 11.42
CA ALA A 207 -1.61 -0.69 11.02
C ALA A 207 -1.46 0.41 9.97
N ALA A 208 -2.50 0.59 9.14
CA ALA A 208 -2.57 1.64 8.13
C ALA A 208 -2.92 3.01 8.74
N ASP A 209 -2.21 3.41 9.79
CA ASP A 209 -2.49 4.61 10.60
C ASP A 209 -1.23 5.46 10.86
N CYS A 210 -1.41 6.69 11.33
CA CYS A 210 -0.32 7.61 11.67
C CYS A 210 0.54 7.11 12.82
N SER A 211 -0.01 6.31 13.73
CA SER A 211 0.74 5.76 14.86
C SER A 211 1.86 4.83 14.40
N CYS A 212 1.61 4.07 13.32
CA CYS A 212 2.58 3.14 12.76
C CYS A 212 3.35 3.71 11.57
N LEU A 213 2.64 4.28 10.59
CA LEU A 213 3.24 4.73 9.34
C LEU A 213 3.69 6.19 9.37
N GLY A 214 3.08 7.03 10.21
CA GLY A 214 3.26 8.48 10.17
C GLY A 214 4.73 8.93 10.31
N GLN A 215 5.49 8.32 11.22
CA GLN A 215 6.91 8.68 11.43
C GLN A 215 7.81 8.33 10.24
N THR A 216 7.41 7.36 9.42
CA THR A 216 8.16 6.92 8.25
C THR A 216 7.73 7.69 7.01
N LEU A 217 6.42 7.91 6.85
CA LEU A 217 5.83 8.43 5.62
C LEU A 217 5.77 9.96 5.60
N CYS A 218 5.40 10.56 6.73
CA CYS A 218 5.26 12.01 6.89
C CYS A 218 6.59 12.59 7.39
N THR A 219 7.54 12.71 6.47
CA THR A 219 8.90 13.22 6.75
C THR A 219 9.25 14.40 5.85
N GLY A 220 10.32 15.11 6.21
CA GLY A 220 10.78 16.28 5.46
C GLY A 220 9.83 17.46 5.62
N GLY A 221 9.34 18.02 4.50
CA GLY A 221 8.39 19.14 4.53
C GLY A 221 6.97 18.75 4.94
N PHE A 222 6.62 17.47 4.88
CA PHE A 222 5.28 16.97 5.19
C PHE A 222 5.29 16.24 6.53
N ASP A 223 5.66 16.92 7.61
CA ASP A 223 5.94 16.33 8.92
C ASP A 223 4.71 16.19 9.85
N ILE A 224 3.54 16.68 9.42
CA ILE A 224 2.30 16.56 10.18
C ILE A 224 1.45 15.43 9.60
N CYS A 225 1.34 14.36 10.37
CA CYS A 225 0.47 13.23 10.06
C CYS A 225 -0.94 13.44 10.62
N GLY A 226 -1.96 13.28 9.75
CA GLY A 226 -3.37 13.19 10.11
C GLY A 226 -4.02 11.95 9.49
N GLU A 227 -5.17 11.55 10.03
CA GLU A 227 -5.97 10.43 9.51
C GLU A 227 -7.37 10.97 9.17
N PHE A 228 -8.02 10.41 8.16
CA PHE A 228 -9.46 10.60 8.01
C PHE A 228 -10.23 9.86 9.12
N ASP A 229 -11.39 10.39 9.48
CA ASP A 229 -12.28 9.76 10.48
C ASP A 229 -12.73 8.35 10.07
N ASP A 230 -12.68 8.01 8.79
CA ASP A 230 -13.00 6.69 8.26
C ASP A 230 -11.79 5.74 8.16
N GLY A 231 -10.59 6.20 8.51
CA GLY A 231 -9.33 5.45 8.44
C GLY A 231 -8.92 5.08 7.01
N SER A 232 -9.50 5.72 5.98
CA SER A 232 -9.26 5.35 4.59
C SER A 232 -7.92 5.87 4.04
N ALA A 233 -7.38 6.94 4.62
CA ALA A 233 -6.11 7.52 4.21
C ALA A 233 -5.37 8.23 5.35
N ILE A 234 -4.05 8.34 5.16
CA ILE A 234 -3.12 9.11 5.96
C ILE A 234 -2.77 10.39 5.21
N HIS A 235 -2.89 11.54 5.85
CA HIS A 235 -2.49 12.84 5.35
C HIS A 235 -1.15 13.25 5.93
N CYS A 236 -0.17 13.48 5.07
CA CYS A 236 1.06 14.16 5.41
C CYS A 236 0.95 15.60 4.90
N SER A 237 0.73 16.55 5.80
CA SER A 237 0.54 17.97 5.45
C SER A 237 1.82 18.78 5.64
N CYS A 238 2.04 19.75 4.76
CA CYS A 238 3.11 20.74 4.88
C CYS A 238 2.52 22.14 5.14
N PRO A 239 2.47 22.63 6.40
CA PRO A 239 1.89 23.94 6.71
C PRO A 239 2.62 25.14 6.09
N ALA A 240 3.85 24.94 5.62
CA ALA A 240 4.72 25.97 5.08
C ALA A 240 4.97 25.82 3.56
N CYS A 241 4.26 24.89 2.91
CA CYS A 241 4.20 24.70 1.46
C CYS A 241 2.83 25.24 0.94
#